data_AF-A0A3E2NI04-F1
#
_entry.id   AF-A0A3E2NI04-F1
#
_cell.length_a   1.000
_cell.length_b   1.000
_cell.length_c   1.000
_cell.angle_alpha   90.00
_cell.angle_beta   90.00
_cell.angle_gamma   90.00
#
_symmetry.space_group_name_H-M   'P 1'
#
loop_
_entity.id
_entity.type
_entity.pdbx_description
1 polymer ?
#
loop_
_entity_poly.entity_id
_entity_poly.type
_entity_poly.pdbx_seq_one_letter_code
_entity_poly.pdbx_strand_id
1 'polypeptide(L)'
;MDNTWLRVTGAALVILSCSGLGFYMAAQWNEHLKTVEHLRKMIFLLKGEIVYANSPLAEAFERTGRKAGGQMGDLFLKVSQRLMGQRGESFYGIWQEEIDGLSKEVCLSGEDKQNLKGLGEHLGYLDTGMQERTILLYLEQLDLTIGYLRNHKQEKSRLYTSLGIMGGLFLSIVMY
;
A
#
# COMPACT_ATOMS: atom_id res chain seq x y z
N MET A 1 34.68 32.21 -26.07
CA MET A 1 33.36 31.60 -26.34
C MET A 1 33.04 30.78 -25.11
N ASP A 2 32.21 31.35 -24.26
CA ASP A 2 32.34 31.17 -22.83
C ASP A 2 31.66 29.88 -22.36
N ASN A 3 32.37 29.10 -21.54
CA ASN A 3 31.89 27.87 -20.89
C ASN A 3 30.68 28.10 -19.95
N THR A 4 30.17 29.32 -19.88
CA THR A 4 29.00 29.76 -19.10
C THR A 4 27.73 29.07 -19.58
N TRP A 5 27.55 28.86 -20.89
CA TRP A 5 26.39 28.17 -21.45
C TRP A 5 26.29 26.70 -21.01
N LEU A 6 27.43 26.01 -20.90
CA LEU A 6 27.47 24.62 -20.43
C LEU A 6 27.07 24.51 -18.95
N ARG A 7 27.52 25.47 -18.13
CA ARG A 7 27.18 25.56 -16.70
C ARG A 7 25.70 25.83 -16.46
N VAL A 8 25.11 26.77 -17.19
CA VAL A 8 23.68 27.10 -17.09
C VAL A 8 22.80 25.93 -17.53
N THR A 9 23.18 25.24 -18.61
CA THR A 9 22.43 24.07 -19.12
C THR A 9 22.51 22.89 -18.14
N GLY A 10 23.69 22.64 -17.55
CA GLY A 10 23.87 21.61 -16.53
C GLY A 10 23.06 21.88 -15.26
N ALA A 11 23.04 23.12 -14.77
CA ALA A 11 22.25 23.52 -13.61
C ALA A 11 20.73 23.34 -13.86
N ALA A 12 20.25 23.75 -15.04
CA ALA A 12 18.85 23.56 -15.43
C ALA A 12 18.45 22.07 -15.47
N LEU A 13 19.32 21.21 -16.00
CA LEU A 13 19.07 19.78 -16.12
C LEU A 13 19.02 19.09 -14.75
N VAL A 14 19.88 19.48 -13.81
CA VAL A 14 19.85 19.01 -12.42
C VAL A 14 18.56 19.44 -11.71
N ILE A 15 18.15 20.70 -11.84
CA ILE A 15 16.91 21.21 -11.22
C ILE A 15 15.68 20.47 -11.76
N LEU A 16 15.61 20.24 -13.07
CA LEU A 16 14.53 19.48 -13.70
C LEU A 16 14.51 18.02 -13.23
N SER A 17 15.68 17.39 -13.10
CA SER A 17 15.83 16.01 -12.64
C SER A 17 15.38 15.84 -11.19
N CYS A 18 15.82 16.71 -10.28
CA CYS A 18 15.42 16.71 -8.88
C CYS A 18 13.92 17.01 -8.72
N SER A 19 13.39 17.95 -9.51
CA SER A 19 11.95 18.28 -9.49
C SER A 19 11.11 17.08 -9.96
N GLY A 20 11.51 16.43 -11.06
CA GLY A 20 10.84 15.24 -11.58
C GLY A 20 10.83 14.07 -10.59
N LEU A 21 11.96 13.82 -9.91
CA LEU A 21 12.04 12.82 -8.84
C LEU A 21 11.12 13.17 -7.66
N GLY A 22 11.03 14.45 -7.27
CA GLY A 22 10.12 14.91 -6.22
C GLY A 22 8.65 14.67 -6.58
N PHE A 23 8.25 14.96 -7.82
CA PHE A 23 6.90 14.68 -8.31
C PHE A 23 6.60 13.18 -8.35
N TYR A 24 7.55 12.36 -8.80
CA TYR A 24 7.41 10.91 -8.83
C TYR A 24 7.21 10.33 -7.42
N MET A 25 8.02 10.76 -6.44
CA MET A 25 7.85 10.32 -5.05
C MET A 25 6.51 10.75 -4.46
N ALA A 26 6.06 11.98 -4.75
CA ALA A 26 4.75 12.45 -4.30
C ALA A 26 3.58 11.66 -4.92
N ALA A 27 3.70 11.29 -6.20
CA ALA A 27 2.73 10.44 -6.88
C ALA A 27 2.70 9.04 -6.26
N GLN A 28 3.86 8.43 -6.03
CA GLN A 28 3.98 7.11 -5.39
C GLN A 28 3.38 7.11 -3.97
N TRP A 29 3.61 8.16 -3.18
CA TRP A 29 3.01 8.33 -1.86
C TRP A 29 1.48 8.41 -1.94
N ASN A 30 0.95 9.09 -2.94
CA ASN A 30 -0.49 9.22 -3.14
C ASN A 30 -1.12 7.91 -3.61
N GLU A 31 -0.46 7.15 -4.49
CA GLU A 31 -0.91 5.82 -4.89
C GLU A 31 -0.88 4.84 -3.72
N HIS A 32 0.19 4.83 -2.92
CA HIS A 32 0.26 4.06 -1.69
C HIS A 32 -0.92 4.38 -0.75
N LEU A 33 -1.20 5.67 -0.49
CA LEU A 33 -2.32 6.08 0.34
C LEU A 33 -3.66 5.55 -0.19
N LYS A 34 -3.91 5.65 -1.50
CA LYS A 34 -5.12 5.11 -2.12
C LYS A 34 -5.21 3.59 -1.95
N THR A 35 -4.10 2.86 -2.10
CA THR A 35 -4.07 1.41 -1.87
C THR A 35 -4.46 1.08 -0.44
N VAL A 36 -3.87 1.73 0.56
CA VAL A 36 -4.18 1.45 1.98
C VAL A 36 -5.63 1.82 2.32
N GLU A 37 -6.15 2.93 1.78
CA GLU A 37 -7.57 3.30 1.92
C GLU A 37 -8.51 2.27 1.26
N HIS A 38 -8.12 1.74 0.11
CA HIS A 38 -8.88 0.70 -0.59
C HIS A 38 -8.85 -0.61 0.21
N LEU A 39 -7.68 -1.02 0.71
CA LEU A 39 -7.51 -2.17 1.58
C LEU A 39 -8.40 -2.08 2.82
N ARG A 40 -8.43 -0.93 3.50
CA ARG A 40 -9.33 -0.70 4.65
C ARG A 40 -10.79 -0.94 4.29
N LYS A 41 -11.25 -0.43 3.14
CA LYS A 41 -12.63 -0.66 2.67
C LYS A 41 -12.89 -2.14 2.43
N MET A 42 -11.94 -2.86 1.85
CA MET A 42 -12.06 -4.31 1.63
C MET A 42 -12.13 -5.09 2.94
N ILE A 43 -11.27 -4.79 3.91
CA ILE A 43 -11.30 -5.43 5.24
C ILE A 43 -12.62 -5.15 5.96
N PHE A 44 -13.15 -3.94 5.82
CA PHE A 44 -14.46 -3.60 6.39
C PHE A 44 -15.60 -4.39 5.74
N LEU A 45 -15.55 -4.60 4.41
CA LEU A 45 -16.50 -5.46 3.70
C LEU A 45 -16.37 -6.92 4.14
N LEU A 46 -15.14 -7.42 4.27
CA LEU A 46 -14.85 -8.76 4.76
C LEU A 46 -15.42 -8.97 6.16
N LYS A 47 -15.26 -7.99 7.06
CA LYS A 47 -15.89 -7.98 8.37
C LYS A 47 -17.40 -8.20 8.25
N GLY A 48 -18.04 -7.47 7.33
CA GLY A 48 -19.48 -7.57 7.14
C GLY A 48 -19.95 -8.95 6.71
N GLU A 49 -19.23 -9.59 5.79
CA GLU A 49 -19.55 -10.94 5.32
C GLU A 49 -19.29 -12.02 6.40
N ILE A 50 -18.20 -11.90 7.16
CA ILE A 50 -17.86 -12.87 8.22
C ILE A 50 -18.79 -12.72 9.43
N VAL A 51 -18.96 -11.50 9.94
CA VAL A 51 -19.65 -11.24 11.22
C VAL A 51 -21.16 -11.19 11.07
N TYR A 52 -21.67 -10.56 10.00
CA TYR A 52 -23.12 -10.36 9.85
C TYR A 52 -23.77 -11.39 8.93
N ALA A 53 -23.08 -11.81 7.87
CA ALA A 53 -23.62 -12.82 6.97
C ALA A 53 -23.29 -14.26 7.39
N ASN A 54 -22.49 -14.47 8.46
CA ASN A 54 -22.00 -15.77 8.92
C ASN A 54 -21.52 -16.66 7.76
N SER A 55 -20.93 -16.02 6.74
CA SER A 55 -20.56 -16.72 5.52
C SER A 55 -19.24 -17.48 5.76
N PRO A 56 -19.09 -18.68 5.18
CA PRO A 56 -17.80 -19.38 5.22
C PRO A 56 -16.68 -18.49 4.71
N LEU A 57 -15.48 -18.61 5.30
CA LEU A 57 -14.34 -17.76 5.00
C LEU A 57 -14.09 -17.62 3.49
N ALA A 58 -14.13 -18.73 2.76
CA ALA A 58 -13.99 -18.74 1.30
C ALA A 58 -15.01 -17.84 0.59
N GLU A 59 -16.30 -17.94 0.91
CA GLU A 59 -17.35 -17.11 0.30
C GLU A 59 -17.19 -15.63 0.67
N ALA A 60 -16.81 -15.33 1.91
CA ALA A 60 -16.57 -13.96 2.36
C ALA A 60 -15.43 -13.31 1.57
N PHE A 61 -14.34 -14.04 1.35
CA PHE A 61 -13.23 -13.61 0.50
C PHE A 61 -13.65 -13.44 -0.96
N GLU A 62 -14.43 -14.37 -1.50
CA GLU A 62 -14.93 -14.29 -2.87
C GLU A 62 -15.77 -13.04 -3.12
N ARG A 63 -16.78 -12.80 -2.28
CA ARG A 63 -17.70 -11.65 -2.40
C ARG A 63 -16.96 -10.33 -2.22
N THR A 64 -16.05 -10.28 -1.25
CA THR A 64 -15.21 -9.10 -1.01
C THR A 64 -14.32 -8.82 -2.22
N GLY A 65 -13.68 -9.85 -2.78
CA GLY A 65 -12.82 -9.72 -3.96
C GLY A 65 -13.56 -9.24 -5.20
N ARG A 66 -14.73 -9.83 -5.50
CA ARG A 66 -15.58 -9.40 -6.63
C ARG A 66 -16.04 -7.95 -6.51
N LYS A 67 -16.37 -7.51 -5.29
CA LYS A 67 -16.85 -6.14 -5.03
C LYS A 67 -15.73 -5.11 -5.08
N ALA A 68 -14.53 -5.48 -4.68
CA ALA A 68 -13.37 -4.59 -4.69
C ALA A 68 -12.83 -4.36 -6.10
N GLY A 69 -12.67 -5.43 -6.88
CA GLY A 69 -12.04 -5.38 -8.20
C GLY A 69 -10.55 -5.00 -8.17
N GLY A 70 -9.91 -5.02 -9.34
CA GLY A 70 -8.49 -4.68 -9.48
C GLY A 70 -7.54 -5.65 -8.79
N GLN A 71 -6.25 -5.27 -8.71
CA GLN A 71 -5.19 -6.16 -8.21
C GLN A 71 -5.41 -6.62 -6.76
N MET A 72 -6.02 -5.78 -5.92
CA MET A 72 -6.32 -6.14 -4.53
C MET A 72 -7.54 -7.07 -4.43
N GLY A 73 -8.56 -6.87 -5.29
CA GLY A 73 -9.67 -7.80 -5.41
C GLY A 73 -9.21 -9.19 -5.88
N ASP A 74 -8.28 -9.24 -6.83
CA ASP A 74 -7.71 -10.48 -7.35
C ASP A 74 -7.01 -11.31 -6.27
N LEU A 75 -6.33 -10.67 -5.30
CA LEU A 75 -5.76 -11.34 -4.14
C LEU A 75 -6.83 -12.13 -3.37
N PHE A 76 -7.95 -11.47 -3.04
CA PHE A 76 -9.04 -12.07 -2.27
C PHE A 76 -9.73 -13.20 -3.05
N LEU A 77 -9.87 -13.04 -4.37
CA LEU A 77 -10.42 -14.08 -5.25
C LEU A 77 -9.52 -15.32 -5.32
N LYS A 78 -8.21 -15.14 -5.46
CA LYS A 78 -7.24 -16.26 -5.48
C LYS A 78 -7.24 -17.03 -4.17
N VAL A 79 -7.24 -16.33 -3.04
CA VAL A 79 -7.34 -16.93 -1.70
C VAL A 79 -8.62 -17.77 -1.58
N SER A 80 -9.77 -17.21 -1.98
CA SER A 80 -11.04 -17.94 -2.01
C SER A 80 -10.96 -19.20 -2.88
N GLN A 81 -10.42 -19.09 -4.09
CA GLN A 81 -10.34 -20.22 -5.02
C GLN A 81 -9.48 -21.35 -4.47
N ARG A 82 -8.35 -21.04 -3.82
CA ARG A 82 -7.48 -22.04 -3.19
C ARG A 82 -8.14 -22.68 -1.96
N LEU A 83 -8.88 -21.90 -1.16
CA LEU A 83 -9.68 -22.43 -0.05
C LEU A 83 -10.77 -23.38 -0.52
N MET A 84 -11.50 -23.04 -1.59
CA MET A 84 -12.54 -23.92 -2.16
C MET A 84 -11.96 -25.18 -2.81
N GLY A 85 -10.74 -25.11 -3.34
CA GLY A 85 -10.05 -26.23 -3.98
C GLY A 85 -9.64 -27.37 -3.04
N GLN A 86 -9.85 -27.24 -1.73
CA GLN A 86 -9.64 -28.28 -0.70
C GLN A 86 -8.34 -29.09 -0.85
N ARG A 87 -7.21 -28.43 -1.10
CA ARG A 87 -5.90 -29.10 -1.23
C ARG A 87 -5.25 -29.52 0.10
N GLY A 88 -5.97 -29.41 1.22
CA GLY A 88 -5.42 -29.65 2.57
C GLY A 88 -4.44 -28.57 3.04
N GLU A 89 -4.33 -27.46 2.31
CA GLU A 89 -3.52 -26.31 2.71
C GLU A 89 -4.22 -25.52 3.82
N SER A 90 -3.44 -25.05 4.81
CA SER A 90 -3.98 -24.15 5.85
C SER A 90 -4.31 -22.78 5.25
N PHE A 91 -5.37 -22.14 5.74
CA PHE A 91 -5.72 -20.77 5.34
C PHE A 91 -4.52 -19.82 5.46
N TYR A 92 -3.79 -19.91 6.56
CA TYR A 92 -2.62 -19.08 6.81
C TYR A 92 -1.52 -19.27 5.76
N GLY A 93 -1.23 -20.51 5.35
CA GLY A 93 -0.27 -20.80 4.30
C GLY A 93 -0.67 -20.20 2.96
N ILE A 94 -1.92 -20.42 2.54
CA ILE A 94 -2.48 -19.83 1.32
C ILE A 94 -2.38 -18.29 1.38
N TRP A 95 -2.78 -17.70 2.51
CA TRP A 95 -2.78 -16.26 2.70
C TRP A 95 -1.38 -15.65 2.57
N GLN A 96 -0.37 -16.27 3.19
CA GLN A 96 1.01 -15.80 3.10
C GLN A 96 1.54 -15.88 1.67
N GLU A 97 1.34 -17.01 0.99
CA GLU A 97 1.82 -17.22 -0.38
C GLU A 97 1.22 -16.20 -1.35
N GLU A 98 -0.09 -15.95 -1.26
CA GLU A 98 -0.76 -14.99 -2.13
C GLU A 98 -0.31 -13.55 -1.85
N ILE A 99 -0.01 -13.18 -0.59
CA ILE A 99 0.56 -11.87 -0.26
C ILE A 99 2.00 -11.73 -0.76
N ASP A 100 2.80 -12.79 -0.67
CA ASP A 100 4.17 -12.78 -1.20
C ASP A 100 4.17 -12.71 -2.73
N GLY A 101 3.17 -13.29 -3.38
CA GLY A 101 2.91 -13.18 -4.81
C GLY A 101 2.37 -11.81 -5.28
N LEU A 102 2.04 -10.88 -4.38
CA LEU A 102 1.56 -9.54 -4.77
C LEU A 102 2.63 -8.78 -5.54
N SER A 103 2.23 -8.31 -6.73
CA SER A 103 3.06 -7.46 -7.58
C SER A 103 3.54 -6.21 -6.82
N LYS A 104 4.68 -5.65 -7.25
CA LYS A 104 5.16 -4.36 -6.73
C LYS A 104 4.25 -3.19 -7.11
N GLU A 105 3.35 -3.38 -8.08
CA GLU A 105 2.43 -2.34 -8.55
C GLU A 105 1.34 -2.01 -7.54
N VAL A 106 1.05 -2.93 -6.60
CA VAL A 106 0.05 -2.71 -5.54
C VAL A 106 0.46 -1.59 -4.58
N CYS A 107 1.68 -1.07 -4.65
CA CYS A 107 2.14 0.11 -3.89
C CYS A 107 2.02 -0.02 -2.35
N LEU A 108 1.92 -1.25 -1.83
CA LEU A 108 2.03 -1.53 -0.39
C LEU A 108 3.50 -1.49 0.06
N SER A 109 3.77 -0.91 1.22
CA SER A 109 5.09 -1.01 1.84
C SER A 109 5.36 -2.43 2.39
N GLY A 110 6.62 -2.70 2.74
CA GLY A 110 6.96 -3.94 3.43
C GLY A 110 6.23 -4.09 4.77
N GLU A 111 6.03 -2.99 5.49
CA GLU A 111 5.29 -2.95 6.74
C GLU A 111 3.80 -3.28 6.52
N ASP A 112 3.16 -2.71 5.50
CA ASP A 112 1.76 -3.03 5.18
C ASP A 112 1.58 -4.50 4.84
N LYS A 113 2.50 -5.07 4.05
CA LYS A 113 2.49 -6.50 3.72
C LYS A 113 2.63 -7.36 4.97
N GLN A 114 3.53 -6.99 5.89
CA GLN A 114 3.73 -7.72 7.14
C GLN A 114 2.48 -7.67 8.02
N ASN A 115 1.88 -6.48 8.17
CA ASN A 115 0.64 -6.31 8.94
C ASN A 115 -0.53 -7.09 8.30
N LEU A 116 -0.62 -7.07 6.96
CA LEU A 116 -1.62 -7.83 6.21
C LEU A 116 -1.42 -9.35 6.37
N LYS A 117 -0.18 -9.85 6.42
CA LYS A 117 0.09 -11.26 6.75
C LYS A 117 -0.36 -11.62 8.16
N GLY A 118 -0.10 -10.74 9.14
CA GLY A 118 -0.49 -10.94 10.53
C GLY A 118 -2.00 -11.08 10.73
N LEU A 119 -2.81 -10.39 9.91
CA LEU A 119 -4.26 -10.58 9.89
C LEU A 119 -4.65 -12.05 9.66
N GLY A 120 -3.98 -12.72 8.71
CA GLY A 120 -4.37 -14.06 8.30
C GLY A 120 -4.04 -15.16 9.31
N GLU A 121 -3.10 -14.92 10.21
CA GLU A 121 -2.76 -15.85 11.30
C GLU A 121 -3.97 -16.12 12.20
N HIS A 122 -4.75 -15.07 12.47
CA HIS A 122 -5.87 -15.12 13.42
C HIS A 122 -7.25 -15.19 12.75
N LEU A 123 -7.32 -15.05 11.42
CA LEU A 123 -8.58 -15.11 10.69
C LEU A 123 -9.04 -16.54 10.40
N GLY A 124 -8.12 -17.52 10.42
CA GLY A 124 -8.44 -18.94 10.17
C GLY A 124 -9.11 -19.69 11.34
N TYR A 125 -9.27 -19.05 12.50
CA TYR A 125 -9.90 -19.68 13.68
C TYR A 125 -11.42 -19.77 13.55
N LEU A 126 -12.04 -20.77 14.18
CA LEU A 126 -13.50 -20.99 14.15
C LEU A 126 -14.32 -19.97 14.95
N ASP A 127 -13.71 -19.29 15.93
CA ASP A 127 -14.42 -18.35 16.80
C ASP A 127 -14.63 -16.99 16.09
N THR A 128 -15.89 -16.74 15.71
CA THR A 128 -16.33 -15.52 15.03
C THR A 128 -16.07 -14.26 15.87
N GLY A 129 -16.13 -14.36 17.20
CA GLY A 129 -15.85 -13.23 18.10
C GLY A 129 -14.37 -12.85 18.10
N MET A 130 -13.49 -13.85 18.06
CA MET A 130 -12.05 -13.64 17.92
C MET A 130 -11.70 -13.09 16.53
N GLN A 131 -12.31 -13.63 15.46
CA GLN A 131 -12.16 -13.11 14.10
C GLN A 131 -12.58 -11.63 14.02
N GLU A 132 -13.73 -11.27 14.59
CA GLU A 132 -14.20 -9.88 14.61
C GLU A 132 -13.20 -8.95 15.30
N ARG A 133 -12.70 -9.35 16.47
CA ARG A 133 -11.74 -8.54 17.22
C ARG A 133 -10.43 -8.35 16.45
N THR A 134 -9.92 -9.41 15.83
CA THR A 134 -8.74 -9.35 14.96
C THR A 134 -8.95 -8.38 13.81
N ILE A 135 -10.09 -8.46 13.12
CA ILE A 135 -10.41 -7.57 12.01
C ILE A 135 -10.53 -6.11 12.48
N LEU A 136 -11.15 -5.87 13.64
CA LEU A 136 -11.28 -4.53 14.22
C LEU A 136 -9.93 -3.90 14.56
N LEU A 137 -9.03 -4.67 15.20
CA LEU A 137 -7.67 -4.20 15.50
C LEU A 137 -6.91 -3.86 14.22
N TYR A 138 -7.06 -4.67 13.18
CA TYR A 138 -6.42 -4.39 11.90
C TYR A 138 -7.01 -3.15 11.20
N LEU A 139 -8.32 -2.94 11.28
CA LEU A 139 -8.96 -1.72 10.78
C LEU A 139 -8.46 -0.46 11.50
N GLU A 140 -8.31 -0.52 12.83
CA GLU A 140 -7.74 0.57 13.62
C GLU A 140 -6.29 0.86 13.22
N GLN A 141 -5.49 -0.19 13.03
CA GLN A 141 -4.12 -0.05 12.54
C GLN A 141 -4.07 0.60 11.15
N LEU A 142 -4.95 0.20 10.22
CA LEU A 142 -5.06 0.82 8.91
C LEU A 142 -5.47 2.30 9.01
N ASP A 143 -6.37 2.66 9.94
CA ASP A 143 -6.76 4.05 10.18
C ASP A 143 -5.59 4.90 10.71
N LEU A 144 -4.76 4.36 11.59
CA LEU A 144 -3.52 4.99 12.05
C LEU A 144 -2.54 5.20 10.89
N THR A 145 -2.33 4.17 10.06
CA THR A 145 -1.46 4.25 8.87
C THR A 145 -1.97 5.28 7.87
N ILE A 146 -3.27 5.31 7.58
CA ILE A 146 -3.90 6.30 6.69
C ILE A 146 -3.73 7.72 7.27
N GLY A 147 -3.93 7.90 8.57
CA GLY A 147 -3.71 9.16 9.26
C GLY A 147 -2.26 9.64 9.13
N TYR A 148 -1.29 8.75 9.37
CA TYR A 148 0.13 9.03 9.20
C TYR A 148 0.47 9.44 7.76
N LEU A 149 0.02 8.66 6.77
CA LEU A 149 0.24 8.91 5.35
C LEU A 149 -0.38 10.24 4.90
N ARG A 150 -1.58 10.58 5.39
CA ARG A 150 -2.25 11.86 5.09
C ARG A 150 -1.52 13.04 5.72
N ASN A 151 -1.12 12.94 6.99
CA ASN A 151 -0.43 14.02 7.69
C ASN A 151 0.96 14.30 7.11
N HIS A 152 1.70 13.24 6.75
CA HIS A 152 3.04 13.37 6.21
C HIS A 152 3.07 13.74 4.72
N LYS A 153 1.91 13.71 4.03
CA LYS A 153 1.80 14.11 2.60
C LYS A 153 2.28 15.55 2.36
N GLN A 154 1.93 16.47 3.26
CA GLN A 154 2.24 17.90 3.09
C GLN A 154 3.64 18.27 3.60
N GLU A 155 4.06 17.74 4.75
CA GLU A 155 5.39 18.00 5.31
C GLU A 155 6.51 17.40 4.46
N LYS A 156 6.38 16.14 4.03
CA LYS A 156 7.39 15.49 3.20
C LYS A 156 7.48 16.14 1.83
N SER A 157 6.36 16.48 1.20
CA SER A 157 6.35 17.18 -0.09
C SER A 157 7.10 18.51 0.00
N ARG A 158 6.82 19.35 1.00
CA ARG A 158 7.54 20.62 1.20
C ARG A 158 9.02 20.43 1.47
N LEU A 159 9.39 19.46 2.32
CA LEU A 159 10.79 19.16 2.61
C LEU A 159 11.54 18.72 1.35
N TYR A 160 11.02 17.78 0.57
CA TYR A 160 11.68 17.31 -0.65
C TYR A 160 11.78 18.40 -1.72
N THR A 161 10.75 19.23 -1.91
CA THR A 161 10.82 20.38 -2.81
C THR A 161 11.87 21.39 -2.34
N SER A 162 11.93 21.69 -1.04
CA SER A 162 12.94 22.60 -0.49
C SER A 162 14.37 22.06 -0.59
N LEU A 163 14.56 20.75 -0.37
CA LEU A 163 15.85 20.08 -0.51
C LEU A 163 16.32 20.06 -1.98
N GLY A 164 15.39 19.87 -2.93
CA GLY A 164 15.69 19.94 -4.35
C GLY A 164 16.11 21.34 -4.80
N ILE A 165 15.43 22.39 -4.31
CA ILE A 165 15.79 23.78 -4.57
C ILE A 165 17.15 24.12 -3.94
N MET A 166 17.36 23.74 -2.67
CA MET A 166 18.66 23.96 -1.98
C MET A 166 19.80 23.17 -2.62
N GLY A 167 19.57 21.93 -3.04
CA GLY A 167 20.56 21.11 -3.75
C GLY A 167 20.92 21.67 -5.13
N GLY A 168 19.92 22.18 -5.86
CA GLY A 168 20.14 22.88 -7.13
C GLY A 168 20.92 24.19 -6.96
N LEU A 169 20.60 24.98 -5.92
CA LEU A 169 21.34 26.20 -5.56
C LEU A 169 22.79 25.88 -5.15
N PHE A 170 22.99 24.86 -4.33
CA PHE A 170 24.32 24.43 -3.89
C PHE A 170 25.20 23.98 -5.07
N LEU A 171 24.67 23.16 -5.97
CA LEU A 171 25.39 22.74 -7.17
C LEU A 171 25.66 23.91 -8.11
N SER A 172 24.75 24.88 -8.22
CA SER A 172 24.98 26.10 -8.99
C SER A 172 26.12 26.95 -8.43
N ILE A 173 26.29 26.99 -7.10
CA ILE A 173 27.38 27.73 -6.44
C ILE A 173 28.71 26.99 -6.58
N VAL A 174 28.73 25.66 -6.42
CA VAL A 174 29.95 24.84 -6.55
C VAL A 174 30.45 24.78 -7.99
N MET A 175 29.55 24.84 -8.98
CA MET A 175 29.92 24.81 -10.39
C MET A 175 30.40 26.17 -10.93
N TYR A 176 30.16 27.26 -10.21
CA TYR A 176 30.60 28.61 -10.59
C TYR A 176 32.05 28.85 -10.17
#